data_AF-A0A7C1KYR6-F1
#
_entry.id   AF-A0A7C1KYR6-F1
#
_cell.length_a   1.000
_cell.length_b   1.000
_cell.length_c   1.000
_cell.angle_alpha   90.00
_cell.angle_beta   90.00
_cell.angle_gamma   90.00
#
_symmetry.space_group_name_H-M   'P 1'
#
loop_
_entity.id
_entity.type
_entity.pdbx_description
1 polymer ?
#
loop_
_entity_poly.entity_id
_entity_poly.type
_entity_poly.pdbx_seq_one_letter_code
_entity_poly.pdbx_strand_id
1 'polypeptide(L)' 'MKELFAGMIIVGGFIGILFGLSILFAIPVWLLWNWLVPTLFGLSKVTLIQAWGLAFLSSILFKSSSSKTVVNK' A
#
# COMPACT_ATOMS: atom_id res chain seq x y z
N MET A 1 -30.63 9.91 0.97
CA MET A 1 -29.72 10.24 -0.15
C MET A 1 -28.47 10.99 0.31
N LYS A 2 -28.58 12.10 1.06
CA LYS A 2 -27.43 12.88 1.60
C LYS A 2 -26.39 12.07 2.40
N GLU A 3 -26.82 11.11 3.22
CA GLU A 3 -25.92 10.24 4.03
C GLU A 3 -25.07 9.27 3.17
N LEU A 4 -25.56 8.87 1.99
CA LEU A 4 -24.83 7.97 1.08
C LEU A 4 -23.71 8.72 0.35
N PHE A 5 -23.96 9.97 -0.03
CA PHE A 5 -22.94 10.83 -0.63
C PHE A 5 -21.86 11.19 0.39
N ALA A 6 -22.24 11.46 1.64
CA ALA A 6 -21.28 11.68 2.73
C ALA A 6 -20.39 10.44 2.96
N GLY A 7 -20.98 9.24 3.02
CA GLY A 7 -20.23 7.98 3.13
C GLY A 7 -19.25 7.77 1.97
N MET A 8 -19.66 8.06 0.73
CA MET A 8 -18.81 7.90 -0.46
C MET A 8 -17.63 8.88 -0.48
N ILE A 9 -17.83 10.12 0.01
CA ILE A 9 -16.76 11.12 0.12
C ILE A 9 -15.75 10.73 1.21
N ILE A 10 -16.22 10.20 2.34
CA ILE A 10 -15.34 9.75 3.43
C ILE A 10 -14.48 8.57 2.98
N VAL A 11 -15.09 7.60 2.28
CA VAL A 11 -14.36 6.45 1.70
C VAL A 11 -13.36 6.90 0.63
N GLY A 12 -13.75 7.85 -0.23
CA GLY A 12 -12.86 8.45 -1.23
C GLY A 12 -11.69 9.23 -0.62
N GLY A 13 -11.92 9.98 0.46
CA GLY A 13 -10.87 10.69 1.19
C GLY A 13 -9.88 9.73 1.86
N PHE A 14 -10.38 8.63 2.43
CA PHE A 14 -9.56 7.59 3.02
C PHE A 14 -8.67 6.88 1.99
N ILE A 15 -9.22 6.59 0.80
CA ILE A 15 -8.44 5.97 -0.28
C ILE A 15 -7.35 6.91 -0.79
N GLY A 16 -7.63 8.21 -0.87
CA GLY A 16 -6.65 9.23 -1.27
C GLY A 16 -5.49 9.37 -0.30
N ILE A 17 -5.77 9.38 1.00
CA ILE A 17 -4.74 9.41 2.06
C ILE A 17 -3.89 8.13 2.03
N LEU A 18 -4.52 6.97 1.82
CA LEU A 18 -3.83 5.68 1.73
C LEU A 18 -2.92 5.60 0.50
N PHE A 19 -3.35 6.18 -0.63
CA PHE A 19 -2.53 6.32 -1.83
C PHE A 19 -1.34 7.26 -1.62
N GLY A 20 -1.55 8.39 -0.94
CA GLY A 20 -0.47 9.33 -0.60
C GLY A 20 0.59 8.71 0.31
N LEU A 21 0.18 7.99 1.35
CA LEU A 21 1.09 7.25 2.22
C LEU A 21 1.82 6.12 1.49
N SER A 22 1.15 5.43 0.57
CA SER A 22 1.76 4.39 -0.27
C SER A 22 2.85 4.92 -1.19
N ILE A 23 2.69 6.14 -1.74
CA ILE A 23 3.73 6.79 -2.55
C ILE A 23 4.94 7.14 -1.68
N LEU A 24 4.72 7.64 -0.47
CA LEU A 24 5.81 7.99 0.45
C LEU A 24 6.63 6.74 0.85
N PHE A 25 5.97 5.61 1.08
CA PHE A 25 6.64 4.31 1.32
C PHE A 25 7.23 3.67 0.06
N ALA A 26 6.76 4.02 -1.14
CA ALA A 26 7.30 3.49 -2.40
C ALA A 26 8.69 4.04 -2.73
N ILE A 27 9.07 5.22 -2.20
CA ILE A 27 10.40 5.83 -2.41
C ILE A 27 11.53 4.93 -1.86
N PRO A 28 11.54 4.53 -0.57
CA PRO A 28 12.58 3.65 -0.06
C PRO A 28 12.52 2.27 -0.73
N VAL A 29 11.35 1.77 -1.09
CA VAL A 29 11.19 0.50 -1.83
C VAL A 29 11.87 0.56 -3.19
N TRP A 30 11.67 1.65 -3.95
CA TRP A 30 12.31 1.84 -5.26
C TRP A 30 13.82 1.95 -5.17
N LEU A 31 14.34 2.69 -4.18
CA LEU A 31 15.77 2.86 -3.97
C LEU A 31 16.44 1.55 -3.53
N LEU A 32 15.90 0.87 -2.51
CA LEU A 32 16.43 -0.41 -2.03
C LEU A 32 16.35 -1.49 -3.11
N TRP A 33 15.24 -1.55 -3.84
CA TRP A 33 15.08 -2.56 -4.89
C TRP A 33 16.15 -2.36 -5.96
N ASN A 34 16.29 -1.17 -6.52
CA ASN A 34 17.27 -0.91 -7.57
C ASN A 34 18.73 -1.06 -7.13
N TRP A 35 18.99 -1.04 -5.82
CA TRP A 35 20.34 -1.16 -5.28
C TRP A 35 20.69 -2.58 -4.84
N LEU A 36 19.78 -3.31 -4.18
CA LEU A 36 20.02 -4.68 -3.72
C LEU A 36 19.63 -5.74 -4.75
N VAL A 37 18.41 -5.68 -5.30
CA VAL A 37 17.81 -6.85 -6.00
C VAL A 37 18.49 -7.13 -7.35
N PRO A 38 18.74 -6.14 -8.23
CA PRO A 38 19.52 -6.33 -9.44
C PRO A 38 20.96 -6.77 -9.16
N THR A 39 21.58 -6.21 -8.11
CA THR A 39 22.98 -6.46 -7.79
C THR A 39 23.21 -7.85 -7.19
N LEU A 40 22.28 -8.32 -6.34
CA LEU A 40 22.39 -9.60 -5.63
C LEU A 40 21.76 -10.76 -6.41
N PHE A 41 20.66 -10.52 -7.14
CA PHE A 41 19.89 -11.58 -7.79
C PHE A 41 19.90 -11.48 -9.32
N GLY A 42 20.53 -10.45 -9.91
CA GLY A 42 20.58 -10.27 -11.37
C GLY A 42 19.22 -9.92 -12.01
N LEU A 43 18.24 -9.46 -11.22
CA LEU A 43 16.90 -9.12 -11.70
C LEU A 43 16.84 -7.71 -12.33
N SER A 44 15.82 -7.49 -13.15
CA SER A 44 15.54 -6.19 -13.76
C SER A 44 15.21 -5.10 -12.73
N LYS A 45 15.64 -3.88 -13.04
CA LYS A 45 15.31 -2.66 -12.28
C LYS A 45 13.81 -2.41 -12.28
N VAL A 46 13.31 -1.95 -11.14
CA VAL A 46 11.90 -1.64 -10.94
C VAL A 46 11.68 -0.14 -11.14
N THR A 47 10.64 0.23 -11.89
CA THR A 47 10.24 1.64 -12.05
C THR A 47 9.43 2.12 -10.85
N LEU A 48 9.31 3.44 -10.65
CA LEU A 48 8.52 4.00 -9.55
C LEU A 48 7.08 3.46 -9.52
N ILE A 49 6.46 3.29 -10.69
CA ILE A 49 5.10 2.71 -10.82
C ILE A 49 5.07 1.24 -10.38
N GLN A 50 6.08 0.45 -10.75
CA GLN A 50 6.17 -0.95 -10.34
C GLN A 50 6.44 -1.09 -8.83
N ALA A 51 7.31 -0.25 -8.25
CA ALA A 51 7.56 -0.22 -6.81
C ALA A 51 6.29 0.13 -6.03
N TRP A 52 5.51 1.07 -6.56
CA TRP A 52 4.24 1.47 -5.99
C TRP A 52 3.18 0.35 -6.10
N GLY A 53 3.11 -0.36 -7.23
CA GLY A 53 2.27 -1.56 -7.38
C GLY A 53 2.65 -2.70 -6.43
N LEU A 54 3.94 -2.91 -6.17
CA LEU A 54 4.46 -3.86 -5.18
C LEU A 54 4.03 -3.51 -3.76
N ALA A 55 4.18 -2.24 -3.37
CA ALA A 55 3.74 -1.74 -2.07
C ALA A 55 2.22 -1.89 -1.88
N PHE A 56 1.44 -1.65 -2.95
CA PHE A 56 0.00 -1.88 -2.95
C PHE A 56 -0.36 -3.36 -2.80
N LEU A 57 0.34 -4.24 -3.51
CA LEU A 57 0.15 -5.70 -3.40
C LEU A 57 0.45 -6.21 -1.99
N SER A 58 1.57 -5.78 -1.39
CA SER A 58 1.90 -6.10 0.01
C SER A 58 0.83 -5.60 0.97
N SER A 59 0.31 -4.39 0.74
CA SER A 59 -0.78 -3.84 1.55
C SER A 59 -2.04 -4.71 1.45
N ILE A 60 -2.40 -5.21 0.26
CA ILE A 60 -3.52 -6.15 0.11
C ILE A 60 -3.23 -7.47 0.82
N LEU A 61 -2.03 -8.02 0.66
CA LEU A 61 -1.64 -9.33 1.19
C LEU A 61 -1.63 -9.35 2.73
N PHE A 62 -1.14 -8.29 3.37
CA PHE A 62 -0.96 -8.22 4.82
C PHE A 62 -2.12 -7.56 5.58
N LYS A 63 -3.10 -6.94 4.91
CA LYS A 63 -4.25 -6.29 5.55
C LYS A 63 -5.30 -7.24 6.12
N SER A 64 -5.13 -8.55 5.95
CA SER A 64 -6.05 -9.59 6.44
C SER A 64 -5.88 -9.94 7.93
N SER A 65 -4.82 -9.51 8.62
CA SER A 65 -4.48 -10.05 9.95
C SER A 65 -5.03 -9.29 11.16
N SER A 66 -6.13 -8.55 11.02
CA SER A 66 -6.81 -7.97 12.20
C SER A 66 -7.79 -9.00 12.77
N SER A 67 -7.24 -10.01 13.45
CA SER A 67 -8.04 -10.92 14.28
C SER A 67 -8.70 -10.08 15.36
N LYS A 68 -10.01 -9.86 15.25
CA LYS A 68 -10.82 -9.35 16.35
C LYS A 68 -10.84 -10.45 17.40
N THR A 69 -9.91 -10.39 18.36
CA THR A 69 -10.06 -11.12 19.61
C THR A 69 -11.34 -10.62 20.27
N VAL A 70 -12.41 -11.40 20.15
CA VAL A 70 -13.64 -11.24 20.91
C VAL A 70 -13.27 -11.47 22.38
N VAL A 71 -12.88 -10.41 23.08
CA VAL A 71 -12.92 -10.41 24.54
C VAL A 71 -14.40 -10.31 24.91
N ASN A 72 -15.01 -11.48 25.04
CA ASN A 72 -16.29 -11.67 25.68
C ASN A 72 -16.13 -11.26 27.16
N LYS A 73 -16.84 -10.22 27.58
CA LYS A 73 -17.02 -9.85 28.98
C LYS A 73 -18.51 -9.72 29.25
#